data_AF-A0A0L9VJF2-F1
#
_entry.id   AF-A0A0L9VJF2-F1
#
_cell.length_a   1.000
_cell.length_b   1.000
_cell.length_c   1.000
_cell.angle_alpha   90.00
_cell.angle_beta   90.00
_cell.angle_gamma   90.00
#
_symmetry.space_group_name_H-M   'P 1'
#
loop_
_entity.id
_entity.type
_entity.pdbx_description
1 polymer ?
#
loop_
_entity_poly.entity_id
_entity_poly.type
_entity_poly.pdbx_seq_one_letter_code
_entity_poly.pdbx_strand_id
1 'polypeptide(L)'
;MDLRLLNLILPIPWVHFCSAISDFTKQKTISVDVAVSNMALKVLDMAKQVHGATGVSYETILDHLWTTSKRLTISDGPDEVHLGTIAKLELQKAKLWKTRK
;
A
#
# COMPACT_ATOMS: atom_id res chain seq x y z
N MET A 1 29.24 23.44 -1.56
CA MET A 1 29.47 21.98 -1.44
C MET A 1 28.74 21.32 -2.60
N ASP A 2 29.47 21.03 -3.66
CA ASP A 2 28.92 20.55 -4.93
C ASP A 2 28.56 19.06 -4.83
N LEU A 3 27.31 18.70 -5.13
CA LEU A 3 26.80 17.32 -5.15
C LEU A 3 27.60 16.41 -6.10
N ARG A 4 28.41 16.97 -7.00
CA ARG A 4 29.31 16.23 -7.90
C ARG A 4 30.47 15.52 -7.20
N LEU A 5 30.94 16.00 -6.04
CA LEU A 5 32.05 15.38 -5.31
C LEU A 5 31.60 14.22 -4.40
N LEU A 6 30.31 14.14 -4.04
CA LEU A 6 29.79 13.04 -3.20
C LEU A 6 29.69 11.70 -3.95
N ASN A 7 29.57 11.72 -5.28
CA ASN A 7 29.42 10.51 -6.11
C ASN A 7 30.72 9.68 -6.28
N LEU A 8 31.86 10.15 -5.76
CA LEU A 8 33.15 9.46 -5.90
C LEU A 8 33.49 8.53 -4.72
N ILE A 9 32.79 8.68 -3.59
CA ILE A 9 33.08 7.99 -2.32
C ILE A 9 32.13 6.83 -2.03
N LEU A 10 30.88 6.91 -2.49
CA LEU A 10 29.94 5.79 -2.40
C LEU A 10 30.13 4.89 -3.63
N PRO A 11 30.39 3.58 -3.46
CA PRO A 11 30.44 2.68 -4.59
C PRO A 11 29.07 2.74 -5.29
N ILE A 12 29.08 3.17 -6.56
CA ILE A 12 27.90 3.23 -7.46
C ILE A 12 27.01 1.98 -7.34
N PRO A 13 27.56 0.74 -7.18
CA PRO A 13 26.74 -0.45 -6.91
C PRO A 13 25.81 -0.36 -5.68
N TRP A 14 26.22 0.31 -4.60
CA TRP A 14 25.46 0.38 -3.36
C TRP A 14 24.22 1.26 -3.50
N VAL A 15 24.32 2.38 -4.22
CA VAL A 15 23.17 3.26 -4.47
C VAL A 15 22.11 2.53 -5.29
N HIS A 16 22.52 1.82 -6.34
CA HIS A 16 21.61 0.99 -7.14
C HIS A 16 21.00 -0.17 -6.33
N PHE A 17 21.77 -0.78 -5.44
CA PHE A 17 21.30 -1.84 -4.56
C PHE A 17 20.27 -1.35 -3.54
N CYS A 18 20.54 -0.23 -2.85
CA CYS A 18 19.58 0.39 -1.91
C CYS A 18 18.29 0.81 -2.61
N SER A 19 18.37 1.41 -3.80
CA SER A 19 17.17 1.76 -4.58
C SER A 19 16.36 0.52 -4.97
N ALA A 20 17.03 -0.54 -5.44
CA ALA A 20 16.38 -1.79 -5.82
C ALA A 20 15.66 -2.47 -4.64
N ILE A 21 16.26 -2.48 -3.45
CA ILE A 21 15.60 -2.97 -2.23
C ILE A 21 14.37 -2.12 -1.92
N SER A 22 14.50 -0.79 -1.98
CA SER A 22 13.40 0.12 -1.62
C SER A 22 12.21 -0.01 -2.56
N ASP A 23 12.42 -0.29 -3.85
CA ASP A 23 11.33 -0.40 -4.82
C ASP A 23 10.60 -1.75 -4.71
N PHE A 24 11.33 -2.82 -4.40
CA PHE A 24 10.73 -4.13 -4.15
C PHE A 24 9.87 -4.13 -2.88
N THR A 25 10.35 -3.51 -1.80
CA THR A 25 9.59 -3.43 -0.55
C THR A 25 8.33 -2.58 -0.72
N LYS A 26 8.41 -1.43 -1.40
CA LYS A 26 7.24 -0.57 -1.69
C LYS A 26 6.12 -1.35 -2.36
N GLN A 27 6.39 -2.10 -3.43
CA GLN A 27 5.33 -2.81 -4.15
C GLN A 27 4.60 -3.81 -3.25
N LYS A 28 5.37 -4.58 -2.47
CA LYS A 28 4.82 -5.62 -1.60
C LYS A 28 4.01 -5.02 -0.45
N THR A 29 4.54 -3.97 0.19
CA THR A 29 3.85 -3.26 1.28
C THR A 29 2.51 -2.69 0.81
N ILE A 30 2.52 -1.91 -0.28
CA ILE A 30 1.31 -1.29 -0.85
C ILE A 30 0.23 -2.34 -1.17
N SER A 31 0.61 -3.48 -1.73
CA SER A 31 -0.35 -4.55 -2.05
C SER A 31 -0.99 -5.19 -0.80
N VAL A 32 -0.22 -5.33 0.28
CA VAL A 32 -0.71 -5.89 1.55
C VAL A 32 -1.62 -4.89 2.25
N ASP A 33 -1.26 -3.62 2.29
CA ASP A 33 -2.04 -2.58 2.97
C ASP A 33 -3.45 -2.42 2.37
N VAL A 34 -3.54 -2.41 1.03
CA VAL A 34 -4.84 -2.39 0.32
C VAL A 34 -5.66 -3.64 0.62
N ALA A 35 -5.04 -4.82 0.60
CA ALA A 35 -5.74 -6.08 0.84
C ALA A 35 -6.26 -6.19 2.28
N VAL A 36 -5.42 -5.83 3.26
CA VAL A 36 -5.76 -5.90 4.69
C VAL A 36 -6.87 -4.91 5.05
N SER A 37 -6.80 -3.67 4.55
CA SER A 37 -7.81 -2.65 4.85
C SER A 37 -9.18 -3.01 4.29
N ASN A 38 -9.22 -3.50 3.04
CA ASN A 38 -10.47 -3.95 2.41
C ASN A 38 -11.06 -5.20 3.09
N MET A 39 -10.20 -6.13 3.51
CA MET A 39 -10.64 -7.30 4.29
C MET A 39 -11.24 -6.88 5.64
N ALA A 40 -10.56 -5.96 6.36
CA ALA A 40 -11.03 -5.47 7.66
C ALA A 40 -12.40 -4.79 7.57
N LEU A 41 -12.60 -3.94 6.55
CA LEU A 41 -13.90 -3.30 6.28
C LEU A 41 -15.01 -4.33 6.06
N LYS A 42 -14.73 -5.38 5.26
CA LYS A 42 -15.71 -6.43 4.99
C LYS A 42 -16.11 -7.21 6.25
N VAL A 43 -15.16 -7.52 7.13
CA VAL A 43 -15.43 -8.20 8.40
C VAL A 43 -16.27 -7.31 9.32
N LEU A 44 -15.93 -6.02 9.40
CA LEU A 44 -16.66 -5.05 10.21
C LEU A 44 -18.08 -4.83 9.68
N ASP A 45 -18.27 -4.76 8.36
CA ASP A 45 -19.61 -4.67 7.75
C ASP A 45 -20.47 -5.88 8.11
N MET A 46 -19.93 -7.09 8.03
CA MET A 46 -20.64 -8.30 8.46
C MET A 46 -20.98 -8.26 9.94
N ALA A 47 -20.05 -7.81 10.80
CA ALA A 47 -20.28 -7.69 12.23
C ALA A 47 -21.38 -6.66 12.55
N LYS A 48 -21.38 -5.49 11.90
CA LYS A 48 -22.43 -4.46 12.03
C LYS A 48 -23.78 -5.01 11.58
N GLN A 49 -23.82 -5.73 10.46
CA GLN A 49 -25.05 -6.33 9.93
C GLN A 49 -25.67 -7.36 10.89
N VAL A 50 -24.84 -8.21 11.51
CA VAL A 50 -25.30 -9.22 12.50
C VAL A 50 -25.84 -8.54 13.77
N HIS A 51 -25.28 -7.41 14.19
CA HIS A 51 -25.74 -6.65 15.35
C HIS A 51 -27.00 -5.79 15.09
N GLY A 52 -27.49 -5.72 13.85
CA GLY A 52 -28.69 -4.94 13.50
C GLY A 52 -28.57 -3.46 13.88
N ALA A 53 -29.63 -2.88 14.45
CA ALA A 53 -29.66 -1.46 14.84
C ALA A 53 -28.56 -1.07 15.85
N THR A 54 -28.20 -1.98 16.75
CA THR A 54 -27.13 -1.79 17.73
C THR A 54 -25.75 -1.73 17.07
N GLY A 55 -25.57 -2.37 15.90
CA GLY A 55 -24.33 -2.34 15.13
C GLY A 55 -24.02 -0.99 14.49
N VAL A 56 -25.02 -0.13 14.32
CA VAL A 56 -24.88 1.24 13.78
C VAL A 56 -24.88 2.30 14.90
N SER A 57 -25.22 1.89 16.12
CA SER A 57 -25.29 2.76 17.28
C SER A 57 -23.91 2.98 17.91
N TYR A 58 -23.71 4.15 18.52
CA TYR A 58 -22.48 4.51 19.25
C TYR A 58 -22.28 3.71 20.56
N GLU A 59 -23.26 2.89 20.93
CA GLU A 59 -23.21 1.98 22.09
C GLU A 59 -22.19 0.85 21.90
N THR A 60 -21.78 0.56 20.66
CA THR A 60 -20.78 -0.46 20.37
C THR A 60 -19.51 0.15 19.78
N ILE A 61 -18.36 -0.50 20.02
CA ILE A 61 -17.08 -0.08 19.43
C ILE A 61 -17.01 -0.31 17.90
N LEU A 62 -17.99 -0.99 17.31
CA LEU A 62 -18.01 -1.37 15.89
C LEU A 62 -18.01 -0.15 14.97
N ASP A 63 -18.70 0.92 15.35
CA ASP A 63 -18.77 2.12 14.51
C ASP A 63 -17.44 2.88 14.48
N HIS A 64 -16.78 2.98 15.64
CA HIS A 64 -15.44 3.57 15.74
C HIS A 64 -14.42 2.77 14.92
N LEU A 65 -14.39 1.44 15.09
CA LEU A 65 -13.48 0.56 14.36
C LEU A 65 -13.70 0.65 12.85
N TRP A 66 -14.96 0.63 12.39
CA TRP A 66 -15.29 0.79 10.98
C TRP A 66 -14.80 2.12 10.41
N THR A 67 -15.01 3.21 11.14
CA THR A 67 -14.57 4.55 10.73
C THR A 67 -13.04 4.66 10.69
N THR A 68 -12.34 4.10 11.68
CA THR A 68 -10.87 4.06 11.68
C THR A 68 -10.34 3.24 10.52
N SER A 69 -10.87 2.03 10.28
CA SER A 69 -10.48 1.21 9.13
C SER A 69 -10.76 1.89 7.79
N LYS A 70 -11.88 2.62 7.67
CA LYS A 70 -12.19 3.38 6.46
C LYS A 70 -11.25 4.57 6.26
N ARG A 71 -10.72 5.14 7.33
CA ARG A 71 -9.70 6.19 7.26
C ARG A 71 -8.36 5.65 6.73
N LEU A 72 -8.03 4.39 7.04
CA LEU A 72 -6.78 3.77 6.58
C LEU A 72 -6.71 3.62 5.05
N THR A 73 -7.84 3.49 4.35
CA THR A 73 -7.87 3.47 2.87
C THR A 73 -7.54 4.83 2.23
N ILE A 74 -7.28 5.86 3.04
CA ILE A 74 -6.92 7.22 2.60
C ILE A 74 -5.56 7.64 3.18
N SER A 75 -5.24 7.24 4.42
CA SER A 75 -4.17 7.81 5.25
C SER A 75 -2.74 7.64 4.69
N ASP A 76 -2.40 6.52 4.08
CA ASP A 76 -1.05 6.23 3.55
C ASP A 76 -0.96 6.36 2.01
N GLY A 77 -1.97 6.98 1.43
CA GLY A 77 -2.21 7.00 0.00
C GLY A 77 -3.56 6.35 -0.29
N PRO A 78 -4.45 7.01 -1.03
CA PRO A 78 -5.72 6.41 -1.42
C PRO A 78 -5.50 5.08 -2.15
N ASP A 79 -6.41 4.12 -1.93
CA ASP A 79 -6.38 2.81 -2.59
C ASP A 79 -6.20 2.94 -4.12
N GLU A 80 -6.77 3.97 -4.75
CA GLU A 80 -6.62 4.22 -6.19
C GLU A 80 -5.18 4.58 -6.59
N VAL A 81 -4.46 5.31 -5.72
CA VAL A 81 -3.04 5.66 -5.93
C VAL A 81 -2.17 4.42 -5.75
N HIS A 82 -2.47 3.61 -4.75
CA HIS A 82 -1.80 2.33 -4.48
C HIS A 82 -1.99 1.36 -5.65
N LEU A 83 -3.23 1.15 -6.10
CA LEU A 83 -3.57 0.31 -7.25
C LEU A 83 -2.94 0.84 -8.55
N GLY A 84 -2.95 2.15 -8.76
CA GLY A 84 -2.30 2.78 -9.91
C GLY A 84 -0.78 2.58 -9.92
N THR A 85 -0.16 2.60 -8.75
CA THR A 85 1.28 2.32 -8.59
C THR A 85 1.58 0.85 -8.87
N ILE A 86 0.79 -0.08 -8.31
CA ILE A 86 0.89 -1.52 -8.58
C ILE A 86 0.74 -1.80 -10.09
N ALA A 87 -0.28 -1.22 -10.73
CA ALA A 87 -0.54 -1.42 -12.15
C ALA A 87 0.63 -0.94 -13.03
N LYS A 88 1.23 0.21 -12.71
CA LYS A 88 2.43 0.71 -13.42
C LYS A 88 3.61 -0.26 -13.30
N LEU A 89 3.86 -0.77 -12.09
CA LEU A 89 4.95 -1.71 -11.82
C LEU A 89 4.73 -3.05 -12.55
N GLU A 90 3.51 -3.57 -12.54
CA GLU A 90 3.16 -4.81 -13.25
C GLU A 90 3.24 -4.65 -14.78
N LEU A 91 2.82 -3.50 -15.33
CA LEU A 91 2.99 -3.21 -16.76
C LEU A 91 4.46 -3.13 -17.17
N GLN A 92 5.33 -2.57 -16.34
CA GLN A 92 6.77 -2.54 -16.60
C GLN A 92 7.37 -3.96 -16.61
N LYS A 93 7.02 -4.80 -15.64
CA LYS A 93 7.44 -6.21 -15.61
C LYS A 93 6.95 -6.96 -16.85
N ALA A 94 5.69 -6.77 -17.25
CA ALA A 94 5.12 -7.40 -18.43
C ALA A 94 5.84 -6.98 -19.73
N LYS A 95 6.21 -5.69 -19.86
CA LYS A 95 7.02 -5.21 -20.99
C LYS A 95 8.40 -5.87 -21.02
N LEU A 96 9.09 -5.92 -19.87
CA LEU A 96 10.41 -6.56 -19.74
C LEU A 96 10.39 -8.07 -20.03
N TRP A 97 9.28 -8.74 -19.74
CA TRP A 97 9.09 -10.14 -20.09
C TRP A 97 9.00 -10.32 -21.61
N LYS A 98 8.28 -9.45 -22.31
CA LYS A 98 8.15 -9.52 -23.78
C LYS A 98 9.48 -9.28 -24.49
N THR A 99 10.32 -8.36 -24.00
CA THR A 99 11.64 -8.08 -24.59
C THR A 99 12.72 -9.12 -24.30
N ARG A 100 12.49 -10.04 -23.34
CA ARG A 100 13.42 -11.14 -23.03
C ARG A 100 13.16 -12.43 -23.81
N LYS A 101 12.10 -12.47 -24.62
CA LYS A 101 11.81 -13.52 -25.59
C LYS A 101 12.21 -13.06 -26.98
#